data_AF-A0A8T4VJ47-F1
#
_entry.id   AF-A0A8T4VJ47-F1
#
_cell.length_a   1.000
_cell.length_b   1.000
_cell.length_c   1.000
_cell.angle_alpha   90.00
_cell.angle_beta   90.00
_cell.angle_gamma   90.00
#
_symmetry.space_group_name_H-M   'P 1'
#
loop_
_entity.id
_entity.type
_entity.pdbx_description
1 polymer ?
#
loop_
_entity_poly.entity_id
_entity_poly.type
_entity_poly.pdbx_seq_one_letter_code
_entity_poly.pdbx_strand_id
1 'polypeptide(L)'
;MNRYKNSKFHTLVPLVMILPVLFASLTSATLLIVDSSDESNFFSIQQAIDAAKKGDTILIKNGWYNETCVINKSITIIGETPGNTILNGNYQNVFTVISNDVTLCNMTITQGSNAIVLSASNCTIHTVTFLKNDLGLVINNTSRNNSIYQNNFIQNILHAKDHSNQTSWHKNMRGNFWDDYTGTDANNDSIGDTPYIIFENVSDLFPLINPNTRHPNAHFEYEPTNPTTQTKISFTDQSTDSDGTITSWLWDFGDGTNSTKKHPTHQYADDGTYLISLTVVDNLGSSTTYSYSLIIENVPPIAYFTYHPTEPLDIQEVDIRDNSTDVDGKIVNRTWIINNTLHEHSSMFRYTFPDDGIYTVTLMVTDDDNETSSYTKEITVLNVGPSAGFTYSTQDGTLSKESPINFKDTSQDVDGTIISYQWEFGDGTTSTKKHPTHTFSTDGRYKVTLHIEDNDGEQDSYAKQIQIGSSDNSKPAITPFSFFDIIIIIIIFSSVITVIIIAKKYSFS
;
A
#
# COMPACT_ATOMS: atom_id res chain seq x y z
N MET A 1 -46.80 52.13 -42.98
CA MET A 1 -48.21 51.93 -42.53
C MET A 1 -48.16 51.84 -41.01
N ASN A 2 -48.74 52.66 -40.13
CA ASN A 2 -49.58 53.87 -40.10
C ASN A 2 -49.19 54.58 -38.77
N ARG A 3 -48.73 55.85 -38.73
CA ARG A 3 -49.47 57.11 -38.38
C ARG A 3 -50.58 56.90 -37.33
N TYR A 4 -50.59 57.58 -36.17
CA TYR A 4 -50.92 59.01 -35.87
C TYR A 4 -50.23 59.46 -34.56
N LYS A 5 -49.46 60.57 -34.41
CA LYS A 5 -49.70 62.05 -34.42
C LYS A 5 -50.42 62.68 -33.19
N ASN A 6 -49.60 63.32 -32.33
CA ASN A 6 -49.66 64.64 -31.65
C ASN A 6 -50.95 65.24 -31.03
N SER A 7 -50.84 65.75 -29.79
CA SER A 7 -51.06 67.18 -29.40
C SER A 7 -50.68 67.43 -27.92
N LYS A 8 -49.68 68.25 -27.61
CA LYS A 8 -49.69 69.67 -27.16
C LYS A 8 -50.24 69.99 -25.74
N PHE A 9 -49.40 70.72 -25.01
CA PHE A 9 -49.52 71.35 -23.69
C PHE A 9 -50.79 72.18 -23.43
N HIS A 10 -51.25 72.21 -22.18
CA HIS A 10 -51.67 73.43 -21.49
C HIS A 10 -51.58 73.29 -19.95
N THR A 11 -50.93 74.27 -19.34
CA THR A 11 -50.84 74.58 -17.91
C THR A 11 -52.18 75.13 -17.40
N LEU A 12 -52.60 74.76 -16.18
CA LEU A 12 -53.51 75.55 -15.35
C LEU A 12 -53.36 75.18 -13.86
N VAL A 13 -53.24 76.24 -13.06
CA VAL A 13 -53.07 76.32 -11.61
C VAL A 13 -54.36 75.91 -10.87
N PRO A 14 -54.27 75.44 -9.61
CA PRO A 14 -55.21 75.96 -8.62
C PRO A 14 -54.51 76.46 -7.34
N LEU A 15 -54.86 77.69 -7.00
CA LEU A 15 -54.79 78.27 -5.67
C LEU A 15 -55.98 77.72 -4.86
N VAL A 16 -55.81 77.38 -3.57
CA VAL A 16 -56.71 77.83 -2.46
C VAL A 16 -56.39 77.15 -1.12
N MET A 17 -56.22 78.05 -0.13
CA MET A 17 -56.46 77.98 1.32
C MET A 17 -55.57 77.18 2.29
N ILE A 18 -54.98 77.98 3.17
CA ILE A 18 -54.31 77.69 4.43
C ILE A 18 -55.36 77.47 5.53
N LEU A 19 -55.19 76.46 6.37
CA LEU A 19 -55.50 76.54 7.81
C LEU A 19 -54.39 75.81 8.60
N PRO A 20 -53.91 76.34 9.73
CA PRO A 20 -52.64 75.97 10.33
C PRO A 20 -52.80 74.76 11.26
N VAL A 21 -52.01 73.71 11.06
CA VAL A 21 -51.85 72.63 12.04
C VAL A 21 -50.38 72.59 12.45
N LEU A 22 -50.14 73.12 13.66
CA LEU A 22 -49.09 72.76 14.60
C LEU A 22 -47.84 72.09 14.00
N PHE A 23 -46.77 72.86 13.76
CA PHE A 23 -45.43 72.30 13.56
C PHE A 23 -44.98 71.62 14.86
N ALA A 24 -45.23 70.32 14.98
CA ALA A 24 -44.29 69.44 15.64
C ALA A 24 -43.29 69.00 14.57
N SER A 25 -42.08 69.54 14.63
CA SER A 25 -40.94 69.12 13.80
C SER A 25 -40.65 67.64 14.05
N LEU A 26 -41.26 66.75 13.26
CA LEU A 26 -40.75 65.41 13.04
C LEU A 26 -39.48 65.57 12.20
N THR A 27 -38.32 65.61 12.86
CA THR A 27 -37.04 65.50 12.17
C THR A 27 -37.00 64.10 11.55
N SER A 28 -37.19 64.02 10.23
CA SER A 28 -36.91 62.78 9.50
C SER A 28 -35.44 62.44 9.72
N ALA A 29 -35.15 61.22 10.18
CA ALA A 29 -33.79 60.70 10.23
C ALA A 29 -33.13 60.85 8.85
N THR A 30 -31.89 61.34 8.84
CA THR A 30 -31.08 61.56 7.65
C THR A 30 -29.83 60.68 7.67
N LEU A 31 -29.30 60.39 6.47
CA LEU A 31 -28.07 59.63 6.29
C LEU A 31 -26.90 60.59 6.06
N LEU A 32 -25.89 60.53 6.93
CA LEU A 32 -24.62 61.23 6.79
C LEU A 32 -23.57 60.21 6.34
N ILE A 33 -22.70 60.60 5.40
CA ILE A 33 -21.67 59.71 4.86
C ILE A 33 -20.31 60.28 5.22
N VAL A 34 -19.48 59.46 5.86
CA VAL A 34 -18.07 59.72 6.13
C VAL A 34 -17.23 58.92 5.14
N ASP A 35 -16.40 59.59 4.36
CA ASP A 35 -15.42 58.94 3.50
C ASP A 35 -14.08 59.68 3.62
N SER A 36 -13.00 58.92 3.58
CA SER A 36 -11.64 59.46 3.49
C SER A 36 -11.32 60.02 2.08
N SER A 37 -12.19 59.77 1.09
CA SER A 37 -12.17 60.37 -0.24
C SER A 37 -12.88 61.74 -0.29
N ASP A 38 -12.50 62.59 -1.27
CA ASP A 38 -13.05 63.94 -1.47
C ASP A 38 -14.54 63.98 -1.91
N GLU A 39 -15.22 62.84 -1.99
CA GLU A 39 -16.61 62.73 -2.48
C GLU A 39 -17.67 62.66 -1.36
N SER A 40 -17.28 62.79 -0.08
CA SER A 40 -18.19 62.64 1.07
C SER A 40 -18.80 63.93 1.60
N ASN A 41 -19.85 63.76 2.42
CA ASN A 41 -20.45 64.85 3.19
C ASN A 41 -19.55 65.27 4.36
N PHE A 42 -18.71 64.37 4.88
CA PHE A 42 -17.85 64.59 6.04
C PHE A 42 -16.53 63.84 5.91
N PHE A 43 -15.43 64.55 6.18
CA PHE A 43 -14.07 64.00 6.14
C PHE A 43 -13.63 63.34 7.45
N SER A 44 -14.39 63.54 8.53
CA SER A 44 -14.14 62.89 9.81
C SER A 44 -15.43 62.41 10.46
N ILE A 45 -15.31 61.37 11.28
CA ILE A 45 -16.44 60.76 11.99
C ILE A 45 -16.98 61.75 13.02
N GLN A 46 -16.11 62.46 13.74
CA GLN A 46 -16.53 63.46 14.72
C GLN A 46 -17.31 64.61 14.08
N GLN A 47 -16.91 65.09 12.88
CA GLN A 47 -17.66 66.13 12.18
C GLN A 47 -19.08 65.67 11.81
N ALA A 48 -19.23 64.42 11.36
CA ALA A 48 -20.55 63.85 11.09
C ALA A 48 -21.38 63.74 12.38
N ILE A 49 -20.79 63.32 13.50
CA ILE A 49 -21.46 63.28 14.81
C ILE A 49 -21.92 64.69 15.21
N ASP A 50 -21.09 65.70 15.06
CA ASP A 50 -21.39 67.09 15.41
C ASP A 50 -22.52 67.68 14.55
N ALA A 51 -22.60 67.28 13.27
CA ALA A 51 -23.66 67.69 12.35
C ALA A 51 -24.97 66.90 12.51
N ALA A 52 -24.91 65.66 13.02
CA ALA A 52 -26.06 64.78 13.15
C ALA A 52 -27.13 65.34 14.10
N LYS A 53 -28.39 65.01 13.82
CA LYS A 53 -29.56 65.22 14.67
C LYS A 53 -29.97 63.90 15.33
N LYS A 54 -30.83 64.00 16.34
CA LYS A 54 -31.39 62.83 17.03
C LYS A 54 -32.07 61.90 16.01
N GLY A 55 -31.67 60.63 16.01
CA GLY A 55 -32.21 59.58 15.15
C GLY A 55 -31.51 59.43 13.80
N ASP A 56 -30.52 60.26 13.48
CA ASP A 56 -29.77 60.15 12.22
C ASP A 56 -28.86 58.90 12.20
N THR A 57 -28.51 58.49 10.98
CA THR A 57 -27.55 57.42 10.71
C THR A 57 -26.30 57.99 10.05
N ILE A 58 -25.13 57.59 10.55
CA ILE A 58 -23.82 57.87 9.97
C ILE A 58 -23.29 56.58 9.35
N LEU A 59 -23.04 56.58 8.04
CA LEU A 59 -22.37 55.51 7.33
C LEU A 59 -20.89 55.89 7.13
N ILE A 60 -19.99 55.09 7.69
CA ILE A 60 -18.54 55.21 7.50
C ILE A 60 -18.14 54.28 6.37
N LYS A 61 -17.57 54.84 5.30
CA LYS A 61 -17.07 54.07 4.16
C LYS A 61 -15.84 53.26 4.51
N ASN A 62 -15.52 52.27 3.68
CA ASN A 62 -14.28 51.50 3.84
C ASN A 62 -13.06 52.44 3.79
N GLY A 63 -12.14 52.24 4.71
CA GLY A 63 -11.01 53.15 4.90
C GLY A 63 -10.35 53.00 6.26
N TRP A 64 -9.29 53.77 6.46
CA TRP A 64 -8.51 53.81 7.69
C TRP A 64 -8.68 55.18 8.36
N TYR A 65 -9.29 55.20 9.55
CA TYR A 65 -9.64 56.40 10.29
C TYR A 65 -8.85 56.48 11.59
N ASN A 66 -7.98 57.48 11.72
CA ASN A 66 -7.20 57.73 12.93
C ASN A 66 -7.89 58.81 13.76
N GLU A 67 -8.93 58.44 14.50
CA GLU A 67 -9.81 59.38 15.18
C GLU A 67 -10.23 58.90 16.56
N THR A 68 -10.51 59.86 17.44
CA THR A 68 -11.23 59.65 18.69
C THR A 68 -12.54 60.42 18.61
N CYS A 69 -13.62 59.77 19.04
CA CYS A 69 -14.98 60.24 18.81
C CYS A 69 -15.78 60.24 20.13
N VAL A 70 -16.49 61.34 20.37
CA VAL A 70 -17.44 61.48 21.49
C VAL A 70 -18.85 61.50 20.94
N ILE A 71 -19.63 60.49 21.28
CA ILE A 71 -21.01 60.34 20.83
C ILE A 71 -21.95 60.86 21.92
N ASN A 72 -22.46 62.08 21.70
CA ASN A 72 -23.29 62.83 22.63
C ASN A 72 -24.75 62.98 22.18
N LYS A 73 -25.14 62.31 21.08
CA LYS A 73 -26.51 62.30 20.53
C LYS A 73 -26.99 60.86 20.31
N SER A 74 -28.30 60.64 20.37
CA SER A 74 -28.92 59.36 19.98
C SER A 74 -28.86 59.21 18.47
N ILE A 75 -27.94 58.40 17.97
CA ILE A 75 -27.66 58.19 16.54
C ILE A 75 -27.24 56.74 16.27
N THR A 76 -27.30 56.34 15.00
CA THR A 76 -26.74 55.07 14.53
C THR A 76 -25.44 55.33 13.77
N ILE A 77 -24.38 54.59 14.05
CA ILE A 77 -23.13 54.64 13.27
C ILE A 77 -22.82 53.24 12.75
N ILE A 78 -22.64 53.13 11.43
CA ILE A 78 -22.48 51.87 10.71
C ILE A 78 -21.23 51.96 9.85
N GLY A 79 -20.31 51.00 9.97
CA GLY A 79 -19.24 50.84 8.99
C GLY A 79 -19.74 50.13 7.73
N GLU A 80 -19.13 50.37 6.57
CA GLU A 80 -19.57 49.77 5.31
C GLU A 80 -19.26 48.27 5.27
N THR A 81 -18.10 47.86 5.76
CA THR A 81 -17.70 46.45 5.80
C THR A 81 -16.74 46.20 6.97
N PRO A 82 -17.00 45.22 7.87
CA PRO A 82 -16.07 44.83 8.92
C PRO A 82 -14.75 44.35 8.32
N GLY A 83 -13.62 44.69 8.92
CA GLY A 83 -12.28 44.39 8.38
C GLY A 83 -11.77 45.37 7.33
N ASN A 84 -12.65 46.14 6.67
CA ASN A 84 -12.27 47.17 5.69
C ASN A 84 -12.60 48.60 6.16
N THR A 85 -13.57 48.77 7.04
CA THR A 85 -13.81 50.02 7.78
C THR A 85 -13.08 49.96 9.11
N ILE A 86 -11.89 50.56 9.19
CA ILE A 86 -10.97 50.43 10.32
C ILE A 86 -10.80 51.76 11.03
N LEU A 87 -11.10 51.78 12.33
CA LEU A 87 -10.88 52.90 13.22
C LEU A 87 -9.72 52.59 14.16
N ASN A 88 -8.69 53.43 14.15
CA ASN A 88 -7.49 53.26 14.96
C ASN A 88 -7.44 54.33 16.06
N GLY A 89 -7.31 53.87 17.30
CA GLY A 89 -7.26 54.72 18.50
C GLY A 89 -5.91 55.37 18.80
N ASN A 90 -4.80 54.92 18.22
CA ASN A 90 -3.45 55.37 18.57
C ASN A 90 -3.21 55.45 20.09
N TYR A 91 -3.61 54.39 20.79
CA TYR A 91 -3.53 54.22 22.25
C TYR A 91 -4.42 55.19 23.06
N GLN A 92 -5.44 55.77 22.43
CA GLN A 92 -6.49 56.59 23.07
C GLN A 92 -7.86 55.87 23.03
N ASN A 93 -8.87 56.48 23.67
CA ASN A 93 -10.24 55.98 23.60
C ASN A 93 -10.84 56.26 22.21
N VAL A 94 -11.23 55.23 21.46
CA VAL A 94 -11.75 55.41 20.09
C VAL A 94 -13.16 55.98 20.11
N PHE A 95 -14.10 55.30 20.77
CA PHE A 95 -15.43 55.84 21.02
C PHE A 95 -15.69 56.06 22.51
N THR A 96 -16.18 57.26 22.84
CA THR A 96 -16.75 57.60 24.14
C THR A 96 -18.24 57.88 23.96
N VAL A 97 -19.09 56.94 24.37
CA VAL A 97 -20.55 57.02 24.22
C VAL A 97 -21.17 57.55 25.50
N ILE A 98 -21.79 58.73 25.44
CA ILE A 98 -22.42 59.40 26.58
C ILE A 98 -23.92 59.72 26.34
N SER A 99 -24.46 59.34 25.19
CA SER A 99 -25.88 59.52 24.85
C SER A 99 -26.62 58.19 24.80
N ASN A 100 -27.87 58.18 25.25
CA ASN A 100 -28.71 56.99 25.19
C ASN A 100 -29.17 56.72 23.75
N ASP A 101 -29.63 55.48 23.52
CA ASP A 101 -30.22 55.05 22.24
C ASP A 101 -29.23 55.18 21.06
N VAL A 102 -27.96 54.81 21.29
CA VAL A 102 -26.90 54.77 20.27
C VAL A 102 -26.73 53.35 19.73
N THR A 103 -26.57 53.22 18.41
CA THR A 103 -26.21 51.93 17.78
C THR A 103 -24.85 52.05 17.09
N LEU A 104 -23.94 51.12 17.36
CA LEU A 104 -22.64 50.99 16.69
C LEU A 104 -22.53 49.61 16.05
N CYS A 105 -22.26 49.54 14.75
CA CYS A 105 -22.07 48.25 14.09
C CYS A 105 -21.21 48.26 12.82
N ASN A 106 -20.80 47.06 12.43
CA ASN A 106 -20.22 46.75 11.11
C ASN A 106 -18.84 47.39 10.84
N MET A 107 -17.96 47.43 11.83
CA MET A 107 -16.65 48.09 11.76
C MET A 107 -15.56 47.35 12.55
N THR A 108 -14.29 47.68 12.31
CA THR A 108 -13.14 47.21 13.09
C THR A 108 -12.56 48.36 13.90
N ILE A 109 -12.32 48.16 15.19
CA ILE A 109 -11.69 49.12 16.09
C ILE A 109 -10.39 48.52 16.64
N THR A 110 -9.28 49.23 16.48
CA THR A 110 -7.96 48.72 16.81
C THR A 110 -7.04 49.72 17.50
N GLN A 111 -6.05 49.20 18.23
CA GLN A 111 -5.00 49.97 18.90
C GLN A 111 -5.53 51.08 19.83
N GLY A 112 -6.73 50.93 20.40
CA GLY A 112 -7.25 51.81 21.43
C GLY A 112 -6.75 51.42 22.83
N SER A 113 -6.56 52.40 23.72
CA SER A 113 -6.47 52.09 25.15
C SER A 113 -7.81 51.61 25.69
N ASN A 114 -8.91 52.16 25.16
CA ASN A 114 -10.23 51.55 25.17
C ASN A 114 -10.83 51.68 23.78
N ALA A 115 -11.27 50.58 23.16
CA ALA A 115 -11.94 50.68 21.86
C ALA A 115 -13.29 51.39 22.00
N ILE A 116 -14.13 50.98 22.96
CA ILE A 116 -15.38 51.69 23.27
C ILE A 116 -15.53 51.85 24.79
N VAL A 117 -15.83 53.08 25.22
CA VAL A 117 -16.28 53.41 26.59
C VAL A 117 -17.75 53.79 26.55
N LEU A 118 -18.61 52.99 27.17
CA LEU A 118 -20.06 53.13 27.17
C LEU A 118 -20.58 53.63 28.53
N SER A 119 -20.98 54.90 28.58
CA SER A 119 -21.53 55.60 29.75
C SER A 119 -23.01 55.98 29.56
N ALA A 120 -23.74 55.20 28.76
CA ALA A 120 -25.12 55.49 28.36
C ALA A 120 -26.00 54.22 28.37
N SER A 121 -27.31 54.42 28.28
CA SER A 121 -28.33 53.36 28.35
C SER A 121 -29.01 53.10 27.00
N ASN A 122 -29.64 51.92 26.87
CA ASN A 122 -30.36 51.48 25.67
C ASN A 122 -29.51 51.48 24.38
N CYS A 123 -28.20 51.33 24.50
CA CYS A 123 -27.29 51.30 23.37
C CYS A 123 -27.14 49.87 22.83
N THR A 124 -26.92 49.76 21.53
CA THR A 124 -26.65 48.47 20.85
C THR A 124 -25.28 48.49 20.20
N ILE A 125 -24.43 47.51 20.51
CA ILE A 125 -23.13 47.32 19.87
C ILE A 125 -23.09 45.92 19.30
N HIS A 126 -23.04 45.81 17.96
CA HIS A 126 -23.01 44.51 17.32
C HIS A 126 -22.20 44.47 16.05
N THR A 127 -21.66 43.31 15.67
CA THR A 127 -20.88 43.17 14.42
C THR A 127 -19.67 44.13 14.40
N VAL A 128 -19.08 44.38 15.57
CA VAL A 128 -17.84 45.14 15.72
C VAL A 128 -16.69 44.17 15.98
N THR A 129 -15.56 44.35 15.29
CA THR A 129 -14.32 43.63 15.59
C THR A 129 -13.41 44.51 16.45
N PHE A 130 -13.23 44.14 17.71
CA PHE A 130 -12.30 44.73 18.66
C PHE A 130 -10.95 44.01 18.56
N LEU A 131 -9.99 44.62 17.86
CA LEU A 131 -8.71 43.99 17.54
C LEU A 131 -7.52 44.70 18.21
N LYS A 132 -6.71 44.00 19.00
CA LYS A 132 -5.44 44.54 19.55
C LYS A 132 -5.58 45.86 20.32
N ASN A 133 -6.63 45.98 21.14
CA ASN A 133 -6.83 47.09 22.06
C ASN A 133 -6.32 46.69 23.46
N ASP A 134 -5.98 47.66 24.31
CA ASP A 134 -5.74 47.34 25.73
C ASP A 134 -7.05 46.85 26.36
N LEU A 135 -8.15 47.55 26.10
CA LEU A 135 -9.51 47.17 26.48
C LEU A 135 -10.45 47.22 25.27
N GLY A 136 -11.16 46.12 24.97
CA GLY A 136 -12.13 46.08 23.88
C GLY A 136 -13.37 46.94 24.18
N LEU A 137 -14.17 46.56 25.18
CA LEU A 137 -15.39 47.29 25.55
C LEU A 137 -15.46 47.54 27.07
N VAL A 138 -15.64 48.79 27.47
CA VAL A 138 -15.84 49.18 28.88
C VAL A 138 -17.24 49.76 29.06
N ILE A 139 -18.00 49.21 30.01
CA ILE A 139 -19.35 49.66 30.33
C ILE A 139 -19.36 50.18 31.77
N ASN A 140 -19.75 51.45 31.93
CA ASN A 140 -19.75 52.11 33.22
C ASN A 140 -21.01 51.77 34.06
N ASN A 141 -20.90 51.92 35.38
CA ASN A 141 -21.93 51.55 36.35
C ASN A 141 -23.25 52.36 36.25
N THR A 142 -23.26 53.46 35.51
CA THR A 142 -24.45 54.27 35.25
C THR A 142 -25.27 53.80 34.05
N SER A 143 -24.69 52.94 33.22
CA SER A 143 -25.27 52.42 31.98
C SER A 143 -26.31 51.34 32.25
N ARG A 144 -27.40 51.25 31.47
CA ARG A 144 -28.47 50.27 31.67
C ARG A 144 -29.04 49.77 30.34
N ASN A 145 -29.56 48.54 30.31
CA ASN A 145 -30.30 47.97 29.19
C ASN A 145 -29.55 48.01 27.85
N ASN A 146 -28.23 47.86 27.87
CA ASN A 146 -27.43 47.80 26.65
C ASN A 146 -27.46 46.38 26.07
N SER A 147 -27.31 46.27 24.75
CA SER A 147 -27.28 44.99 24.02
C SER A 147 -26.00 44.86 23.23
N ILE A 148 -25.15 43.89 23.59
CA ILE A 148 -23.84 43.64 23.02
C ILE A 148 -23.82 42.22 22.44
N TYR A 149 -23.78 42.06 21.12
CA TYR A 149 -23.86 40.72 20.50
C TYR A 149 -23.18 40.66 19.14
N GLN A 150 -22.80 39.47 18.65
CA GLN A 150 -22.13 39.26 17.36
C GLN A 150 -20.87 40.10 17.16
N ASN A 151 -20.16 40.45 18.23
CA ASN A 151 -18.88 41.13 18.12
C ASN A 151 -17.72 40.13 18.17
N ASN A 152 -16.57 40.52 17.63
CA ASN A 152 -15.34 39.73 17.71
C ASN A 152 -14.33 40.46 18.59
N PHE A 153 -13.93 39.85 19.70
CA PHE A 153 -12.86 40.35 20.55
C PHE A 153 -11.62 39.52 20.29
N ILE A 154 -10.60 40.13 19.69
CA ILE A 154 -9.41 39.44 19.18
C ILE A 154 -8.15 40.16 19.67
N GLN A 155 -7.27 39.44 20.36
CA GLN A 155 -5.94 39.88 20.79
C GLN A 155 -5.95 41.17 21.62
N ASN A 156 -7.04 41.45 22.34
CA ASN A 156 -7.08 42.56 23.28
C ASN A 156 -6.36 42.14 24.58
N ILE A 157 -5.76 43.08 25.33
CA ILE A 157 -5.18 42.74 26.64
C ILE A 157 -6.29 42.29 27.60
N LEU A 158 -7.43 42.98 27.57
CA LEU A 158 -8.66 42.53 28.18
C LEU A 158 -9.84 42.80 27.24
N HIS A 159 -10.66 41.79 26.99
CA HIS A 159 -11.72 41.90 25.99
C HIS A 159 -12.85 42.85 26.42
N ALA A 160 -13.34 42.76 27.66
CA ALA A 160 -14.37 43.66 28.16
C ALA A 160 -14.37 43.86 29.68
N LYS A 161 -14.99 44.95 30.13
CA LYS A 161 -15.36 45.22 31.53
C LYS A 161 -16.78 45.73 31.59
N ASP A 162 -17.61 45.10 32.42
CA ASP A 162 -18.98 45.54 32.65
C ASP A 162 -19.21 45.87 34.12
N HIS A 163 -19.35 47.16 34.43
CA HIS A 163 -19.65 47.64 35.78
C HIS A 163 -21.16 47.89 36.02
N SER A 164 -22.02 47.65 35.01
CA SER A 164 -23.44 48.00 35.06
C SER A 164 -24.35 46.92 35.65
N ASN A 165 -23.95 45.64 35.56
CA ASN A 165 -24.78 44.46 35.85
C ASN A 165 -26.16 44.46 35.15
N GLN A 166 -26.33 45.24 34.08
CA GLN A 166 -27.60 45.44 33.37
C GLN A 166 -27.46 45.41 31.84
N THR A 167 -26.33 44.90 31.33
CA THR A 167 -26.09 44.72 29.91
C THR A 167 -26.38 43.29 29.49
N SER A 168 -27.08 43.13 28.37
CA SER A 168 -27.26 41.86 27.69
C SER A 168 -26.10 41.62 26.74
N TRP A 169 -25.37 40.51 26.92
CA TRP A 169 -24.21 40.13 26.11
C TRP A 169 -24.54 39.14 24.96
N HIS A 170 -25.83 38.94 24.68
CA HIS A 170 -26.28 38.08 23.59
C HIS A 170 -27.68 38.48 23.13
N LYS A 171 -28.06 38.12 21.90
CA LYS A 171 -29.43 38.34 21.40
C LYS A 171 -29.85 37.20 20.48
N ASN A 172 -31.02 36.60 20.73
CA ASN A 172 -31.56 35.49 19.93
C ASN A 172 -30.53 34.36 19.70
N MET A 173 -29.80 33.96 20.74
CA MET A 173 -28.72 32.95 20.71
C MET A 173 -27.47 33.33 19.90
N ARG A 174 -27.32 34.59 19.49
CA ARG A 174 -26.08 35.09 18.90
C ARG A 174 -25.31 35.87 19.96
N GLY A 175 -24.22 35.29 20.49
CA GLY A 175 -23.31 35.92 21.44
C GLY A 175 -22.11 36.58 20.75
N ASN A 176 -21.02 36.80 21.49
CA ASN A 176 -19.79 37.40 20.99
C ASN A 176 -18.68 36.35 20.88
N PHE A 177 -17.76 36.56 19.96
CA PHE A 177 -16.55 35.76 19.81
C PHE A 177 -15.44 36.33 20.71
N TRP A 178 -14.81 35.47 21.49
CA TRP A 178 -13.68 35.79 22.36
C TRP A 178 -12.52 34.87 21.99
N ASP A 179 -11.36 35.42 21.60
CA ASP A 179 -10.23 34.60 21.10
C ASP A 179 -9.51 33.79 22.18
N ASP A 180 -9.79 34.06 23.45
CA ASP A 180 -9.32 33.30 24.61
C ASP A 180 -10.39 32.33 25.18
N TYR A 181 -11.51 32.15 24.48
CA TYR A 181 -12.50 31.13 24.82
C TYR A 181 -11.91 29.72 24.69
N THR A 182 -11.92 28.96 25.79
CA THR A 182 -11.32 27.60 25.87
C THR A 182 -12.36 26.48 26.02
N GLY A 183 -13.65 26.78 25.85
CA GLY A 183 -14.72 25.79 25.94
C GLY A 183 -14.81 24.86 24.72
N THR A 184 -15.75 23.92 24.76
CA THR A 184 -15.99 22.93 23.70
C THR A 184 -17.16 23.34 22.81
N ASP A 185 -17.22 22.74 21.63
CA ASP A 185 -18.39 22.75 20.74
C ASP A 185 -18.66 21.30 20.31
N ALA A 186 -19.35 20.58 21.19
CA ALA A 186 -19.61 19.15 21.05
C ALA A 186 -20.60 18.86 19.91
N ASN A 187 -21.45 19.81 19.55
CA ASN A 187 -22.44 19.68 18.48
C ASN A 187 -21.96 20.28 17.14
N ASN A 188 -20.74 20.83 17.08
CA ASN A 188 -20.13 21.45 15.91
C ASN A 188 -20.96 22.60 15.30
N ASP A 189 -21.69 23.37 16.10
CA ASP A 189 -22.51 24.50 15.62
C ASP A 189 -21.80 25.87 15.68
N SER A 190 -20.52 25.87 16.06
CA SER A 190 -19.66 27.06 16.24
C SER A 190 -20.06 27.96 17.40
N ILE A 191 -20.92 27.47 18.30
CA ILE A 191 -21.26 28.09 19.58
C ILE A 191 -20.67 27.23 20.69
N GLY A 192 -19.96 27.85 21.61
CA GLY A 192 -19.39 27.17 22.75
C GLY A 192 -20.45 26.64 23.72
N ASP A 193 -20.31 25.38 24.13
CA ASP A 193 -21.21 24.69 25.05
C ASP A 193 -21.18 25.28 26.48
N THR A 194 -20.06 25.92 26.84
CA THR A 194 -19.88 26.52 28.17
C THR A 194 -19.95 28.04 28.09
N PRO A 195 -20.78 28.71 28.92
CA PRO A 195 -20.77 30.17 28.99
C PRO A 195 -19.38 30.74 29.31
N TYR A 196 -19.00 31.83 28.67
CA TYR A 196 -17.74 32.53 28.95
C TYR A 196 -17.95 33.63 29.99
N ILE A 197 -17.12 33.64 31.03
CA ILE A 197 -17.20 34.64 32.10
C ILE A 197 -16.47 35.90 31.64
N ILE A 198 -17.22 36.99 31.50
CA ILE A 198 -16.68 38.29 31.08
C ILE A 198 -16.14 39.05 32.31
N PHE A 199 -16.95 39.09 33.38
CA PHE A 199 -16.62 39.68 34.69
C PHE A 199 -17.53 39.07 35.77
N GLU A 200 -17.28 39.31 37.06
CA GLU A 200 -18.08 38.77 38.17
C GLU A 200 -19.59 38.92 37.94
N ASN A 201 -20.32 37.79 37.85
CA ASN A 201 -21.77 37.68 37.62
C ASN A 201 -22.28 38.08 36.22
N VAL A 202 -21.38 38.28 35.25
CA VAL A 202 -21.75 38.56 33.85
C VAL A 202 -21.06 37.55 32.93
N SER A 203 -21.87 36.74 32.23
CA SER A 203 -21.40 35.77 31.26
C SER A 203 -22.05 35.93 29.89
N ASP A 204 -21.28 35.65 28.86
CA ASP A 204 -21.82 35.33 27.54
C ASP A 204 -22.30 33.88 27.56
N LEU A 205 -23.59 33.67 27.31
CA LEU A 205 -24.18 32.33 27.28
C LEU A 205 -23.96 31.62 25.94
N PHE A 206 -23.55 32.34 24.90
CA PHE A 206 -23.37 31.83 23.55
C PHE A 206 -22.04 32.33 22.96
N PRO A 207 -20.90 32.08 23.63
CA PRO A 207 -19.61 32.49 23.10
C PRO A 207 -19.39 31.79 21.77
N LEU A 208 -19.14 32.55 20.71
CA LEU A 208 -18.82 31.93 19.42
C LEU A 208 -17.41 31.32 19.52
N ILE A 209 -17.17 30.24 18.78
CA ILE A 209 -15.83 29.68 18.59
C ILE A 209 -15.23 30.23 17.31
N ASN A 210 -13.90 30.33 17.26
CA ASN A 210 -13.23 30.88 16.10
C ASN A 210 -13.39 29.91 14.91
N PRO A 211 -13.98 30.34 13.79
CA PRO A 211 -14.04 29.53 12.58
C PRO A 211 -12.69 29.41 11.86
N ASN A 212 -11.61 30.03 12.35
CA ASN A 212 -10.26 29.96 11.76
C ASN A 212 -9.26 29.12 12.59
N THR A 213 -9.73 28.28 13.52
CA THR A 213 -8.83 27.50 14.40
C THR A 213 -9.17 26.02 14.47
N ARG A 214 -9.97 25.46 13.56
CA ARG A 214 -10.10 24.00 13.52
C ARG A 214 -8.92 23.46 12.72
N HIS A 215 -8.16 22.56 13.33
CA HIS A 215 -7.09 21.87 12.64
C HIS A 215 -7.69 20.87 11.65
N PRO A 216 -7.06 20.63 10.48
CA PRO A 216 -7.48 19.54 9.62
C PRO A 216 -7.37 18.20 10.37
N ASN A 217 -8.27 17.27 10.10
CA ASN A 217 -8.17 15.90 10.59
C ASN A 217 -7.34 15.10 9.58
N ALA A 218 -6.12 14.69 9.97
CA ALA A 218 -5.28 13.83 9.16
C ALA A 218 -5.74 12.36 9.30
N HIS A 219 -5.90 11.65 8.19
CA HIS A 219 -6.18 10.22 8.18
C HIS A 219 -5.74 9.60 6.85
N PHE A 220 -5.34 8.33 6.88
CA PHE A 220 -5.14 7.55 5.67
C PHE A 220 -5.55 6.09 5.81
N GLU A 221 -5.72 5.44 4.66
CA GLU A 221 -5.85 3.99 4.50
C GLU A 221 -4.70 3.49 3.63
N TYR A 222 -4.42 2.19 3.67
CA TYR A 222 -3.41 1.56 2.82
C TYR A 222 -3.87 0.18 2.35
N GLU A 223 -3.40 -0.24 1.18
CA GLU A 223 -3.62 -1.59 0.65
C GLU A 223 -2.35 -2.14 -0.03
N PRO A 224 -2.08 -3.45 0.11
CA PRO A 224 -2.86 -4.46 0.83
C PRO A 224 -2.62 -4.45 2.36
N THR A 225 -3.44 -5.18 3.12
CA THR A 225 -3.39 -5.20 4.60
C THR A 225 -2.22 -5.99 5.20
N ASN A 226 -1.72 -6.99 4.48
CA ASN A 226 -0.56 -7.80 4.88
C ASN A 226 0.51 -7.72 3.77
N PRO A 227 1.22 -6.58 3.67
CA PRO A 227 2.23 -6.40 2.64
C PRO A 227 3.54 -7.11 3.00
N THR A 228 4.23 -7.59 1.98
CA THR A 228 5.61 -8.06 2.08
C THR A 228 6.59 -7.05 1.50
N THR A 229 7.89 -7.27 1.67
CA THR A 229 8.99 -6.57 0.97
C THR A 229 8.78 -6.47 -0.55
N GLN A 230 8.16 -7.48 -1.16
CA GLN A 230 7.87 -7.55 -2.59
C GLN A 230 6.57 -6.85 -3.00
N THR A 231 5.85 -6.28 -2.04
CA THR A 231 4.54 -5.69 -2.25
C THR A 231 4.64 -4.18 -2.42
N LYS A 232 4.06 -3.66 -3.51
CA LYS A 232 3.86 -2.22 -3.69
C LYS A 232 2.57 -1.78 -3.00
N ILE A 233 2.71 -1.07 -1.89
CA ILE A 233 1.61 -0.56 -1.07
C ILE A 233 1.08 0.74 -1.67
N SER A 234 -0.23 0.89 -1.74
CA SER A 234 -0.90 2.14 -2.12
C SER A 234 -1.49 2.80 -0.89
N PHE A 235 -1.18 4.08 -0.69
CA PHE A 235 -1.71 4.88 0.41
C PHE A 235 -2.76 5.85 -0.09
N THR A 236 -3.90 5.89 0.59
CA THR A 236 -5.03 6.73 0.25
C THR A 236 -5.26 7.75 1.36
N ASP A 237 -5.01 9.02 1.07
CA ASP A 237 -5.44 10.13 1.93
C ASP A 237 -6.95 10.15 2.12
N GLN A 238 -7.38 10.17 3.39
CA GLN A 238 -8.76 10.31 3.86
C GLN A 238 -8.92 11.56 4.75
N SER A 239 -7.95 12.46 4.72
CA SER A 239 -7.94 13.63 5.58
C SER A 239 -9.09 14.59 5.23
N THR A 240 -9.65 15.24 6.24
CA THR A 240 -10.77 16.18 6.10
C THR A 240 -10.49 17.50 6.78
N ASP A 241 -11.04 18.58 6.24
CA ASP A 241 -11.00 19.89 6.85
C ASP A 241 -12.43 20.48 6.87
N SER A 242 -12.89 20.92 8.04
CA SER A 242 -14.30 21.29 8.27
C SER A 242 -14.62 22.74 7.90
N ASP A 243 -13.61 23.59 7.94
CA ASP A 243 -13.65 25.05 7.74
C ASP A 243 -12.78 25.49 6.55
N GLY A 244 -12.17 24.54 5.84
CA GLY A 244 -11.32 24.83 4.70
C GLY A 244 -11.10 23.65 3.75
N THR A 245 -9.91 23.64 3.13
CA THR A 245 -9.44 22.64 2.19
C THR A 245 -7.98 22.32 2.47
N ILE A 246 -7.62 21.04 2.35
CA ILE A 246 -6.22 20.60 2.48
C ILE A 246 -5.43 21.02 1.24
N THR A 247 -4.28 21.68 1.47
CA THR A 247 -3.43 22.24 0.42
C THR A 247 -2.10 21.51 0.25
N SER A 248 -1.62 20.77 1.25
CA SER A 248 -0.40 19.96 1.12
C SER A 248 -0.41 18.69 1.97
N TRP A 249 0.38 17.71 1.52
CA TRP A 249 0.59 16.41 2.14
C TRP A 249 2.08 16.16 2.28
N LEU A 250 2.50 15.59 3.40
CA LEU A 250 3.85 15.08 3.63
C LEU A 250 3.74 13.71 4.28
N TRP A 251 4.17 12.69 3.55
CA TRP A 251 4.28 11.32 4.00
C TRP A 251 5.70 11.04 4.45
N ASP A 252 5.87 10.43 5.61
CA ASP A 252 7.10 9.77 6.06
C ASP A 252 6.76 8.28 6.20
N PHE A 253 7.48 7.43 5.46
CA PHE A 253 7.23 5.99 5.44
C PHE A 253 7.95 5.25 6.57
N GLY A 254 8.75 5.93 7.40
CA GLY A 254 9.46 5.35 8.53
C GLY A 254 10.76 4.63 8.18
N ASP A 255 11.11 4.53 6.89
CA ASP A 255 12.35 3.93 6.36
C ASP A 255 13.36 4.99 5.88
N GLY A 256 13.10 6.26 6.19
CA GLY A 256 13.90 7.41 5.74
C GLY A 256 13.47 7.97 4.38
N THR A 257 12.47 7.39 3.72
CA THR A 257 11.89 7.92 2.48
C THR A 257 10.60 8.72 2.75
N ASN A 258 10.24 9.62 1.83
CA ASN A 258 9.08 10.50 1.96
C ASN A 258 8.37 10.74 0.62
N SER A 259 7.16 11.31 0.69
CA SER A 259 6.39 11.72 -0.49
C SER A 259 5.51 12.94 -0.19
N THR A 260 5.29 13.79 -1.19
CA THR A 260 4.34 14.92 -1.13
C THR A 260 3.08 14.72 -1.98
N LYS A 261 2.92 13.55 -2.60
CA LYS A 261 1.72 13.21 -3.37
C LYS A 261 0.55 12.96 -2.41
N LYS A 262 -0.67 13.33 -2.83
CA LYS A 262 -1.90 13.02 -2.09
C LYS A 262 -2.11 11.52 -1.88
N HIS A 263 -1.97 10.72 -2.94
CA HIS A 263 -2.10 9.26 -2.89
C HIS A 263 -0.80 8.60 -3.40
N PRO A 264 0.22 8.42 -2.54
CA PRO A 264 1.47 7.82 -2.96
C PRO A 264 1.38 6.29 -2.99
N THR A 265 2.41 5.70 -3.61
CA THR A 265 2.68 4.27 -3.48
C THR A 265 4.10 4.10 -2.96
N HIS A 266 4.33 3.10 -2.11
CA HIS A 266 5.64 2.80 -1.54
C HIS A 266 5.91 1.30 -1.54
N GLN A 267 7.18 0.90 -1.54
CA GLN A 267 7.60 -0.48 -1.39
C GLN A 267 8.82 -0.49 -0.46
N TYR A 268 8.78 -1.32 0.57
CA TYR A 268 9.85 -1.43 1.55
C TYR A 268 10.91 -2.41 1.06
N ALA A 269 12.17 -2.06 1.28
CA ALA A 269 13.31 -2.87 0.84
C ALA A 269 13.66 -4.00 1.82
N ASP A 270 13.21 -3.88 3.07
CA ASP A 270 13.51 -4.78 4.17
C ASP A 270 12.22 -5.00 4.98
N ASP A 271 12.10 -6.15 5.63
CA ASP A 271 10.93 -6.46 6.45
C ASP A 271 10.99 -5.70 7.79
N GLY A 272 9.96 -5.89 8.63
CA GLY A 272 9.91 -5.30 9.97
C GLY A 272 8.81 -4.26 10.16
N THR A 273 8.91 -3.50 11.26
CA THR A 273 7.85 -2.57 11.68
C THR A 273 8.23 -1.12 11.40
N TYR A 274 7.43 -0.45 10.59
CA TYR A 274 7.64 0.93 10.16
C TYR A 274 6.55 1.85 10.72
N LEU A 275 6.95 3.00 11.28
CA LEU A 275 6.01 4.03 11.72
C LEU A 275 5.76 5.00 10.58
N ILE A 276 4.59 4.86 9.96
CA ILE A 276 4.16 5.70 8.84
C ILE A 276 3.47 6.92 9.41
N SER A 277 3.76 8.11 8.87
CA SER A 277 3.04 9.32 9.22
C SER A 277 2.62 10.13 8.01
N LEU A 278 1.40 10.68 8.08
CA LEU A 278 0.87 11.66 7.14
C LEU A 278 0.66 12.97 7.88
N THR A 279 1.36 14.01 7.43
CA THR A 279 1.12 15.40 7.84
C THR A 279 0.38 16.14 6.74
N VAL A 280 -0.76 16.75 7.06
CA VAL A 280 -1.53 17.59 6.13
C VAL A 280 -1.55 19.03 6.60
N VAL A 281 -1.58 19.97 5.64
CA VAL A 281 -1.73 21.41 5.91
C VAL A 281 -2.94 21.95 5.15
N ASP A 282 -3.76 22.76 5.79
CA ASP A 282 -4.94 23.40 5.18
C ASP A 282 -4.60 24.71 4.43
N ASN A 283 -5.62 25.41 3.92
CA ASN A 283 -5.47 26.69 3.23
C ASN A 283 -5.28 27.90 4.15
N LEU A 284 -5.36 27.70 5.47
CA LEU A 284 -5.09 28.70 6.50
C LEU A 284 -3.69 28.51 7.12
N GLY A 285 -2.98 27.44 6.75
CA GLY A 285 -1.64 27.11 7.21
C GLY A 285 -1.61 26.25 8.47
N SER A 286 -2.75 25.73 8.93
CA SER A 286 -2.82 24.81 10.07
C SER A 286 -2.41 23.41 9.64
N SER A 287 -1.72 22.68 10.52
CA SER A 287 -1.21 21.33 10.23
C SER A 287 -1.61 20.31 11.29
N THR A 288 -1.83 19.06 10.87
CA THR A 288 -2.01 17.90 11.75
C THR A 288 -1.32 16.68 11.17
N THR A 289 -0.88 15.78 12.05
CA THR A 289 -0.20 14.53 11.71
C THR A 289 -0.98 13.33 12.24
N TYR A 290 -1.14 12.31 11.42
CA TYR A 290 -1.64 10.99 11.80
C TYR A 290 -0.57 9.94 11.53
N SER A 291 -0.36 9.03 12.49
CA SER A 291 0.67 7.99 12.40
C SER A 291 0.10 6.60 12.65
N TYR A 292 0.68 5.60 11.98
CA TYR A 292 0.28 4.19 12.07
C TYR A 292 1.50 3.27 11.97
N SER A 293 1.58 2.26 12.83
CA SER A 293 2.63 1.23 12.77
C SER A 293 2.23 0.13 11.80
N LEU A 294 2.94 0.02 10.68
CA LEU A 294 2.76 -1.02 9.67
C LEU A 294 3.83 -2.10 9.82
N ILE A 295 3.43 -3.37 9.72
CA ILE A 295 4.35 -4.52 9.68
C ILE A 295 4.49 -4.93 8.22
N ILE A 296 5.74 -5.03 7.76
CA ILE A 296 6.12 -5.60 6.47
C ILE A 296 6.66 -6.98 6.74
N GLU A 297 6.11 -7.98 6.07
CA GLU A 297 6.51 -9.38 6.22
C GLU A 297 7.60 -9.76 5.22
N ASN A 298 8.53 -10.63 5.64
CA ASN A 298 9.49 -11.29 4.77
C ASN A 298 8.79 -12.24 3.77
N VAL A 299 9.38 -12.48 2.59
CA VAL A 299 8.93 -13.49 1.63
C VAL A 299 9.74 -14.78 1.83
N PRO A 300 9.12 -15.92 2.19
CA PRO A 300 9.86 -17.15 2.41
C PRO A 300 10.67 -17.61 1.18
N PRO A 301 11.80 -18.31 1.39
CA PRO A 301 12.63 -18.78 0.30
C PRO A 301 11.90 -19.84 -0.53
N ILE A 302 12.40 -20.09 -1.73
CA ILE A 302 11.93 -21.16 -2.61
C ILE A 302 12.98 -22.26 -2.63
N ALA A 303 12.70 -23.38 -1.96
CA ALA A 303 13.54 -24.56 -2.00
C ALA A 303 13.51 -25.21 -3.38
N TYR A 304 14.67 -25.54 -3.94
CA TYR A 304 14.77 -26.30 -5.18
C TYR A 304 16.14 -26.95 -5.31
N PHE A 305 16.19 -28.14 -5.87
CA PHE A 305 17.46 -28.77 -6.22
C PHE A 305 17.39 -29.52 -7.54
N THR A 306 18.58 -29.77 -8.10
CA THR A 306 18.78 -30.60 -9.27
C THR A 306 19.74 -31.73 -8.95
N TYR A 307 19.69 -32.81 -9.74
CA TYR A 307 20.64 -33.90 -9.63
C TYR A 307 21.07 -34.40 -11.01
N HIS A 308 22.26 -34.97 -11.09
CA HIS A 308 22.78 -35.57 -12.32
C HIS A 308 23.63 -36.82 -12.01
N PRO A 309 23.52 -37.90 -12.81
CA PRO A 309 22.62 -38.06 -13.97
C PRO A 309 21.14 -38.19 -13.57
N THR A 310 20.22 -37.98 -14.53
CA THR A 310 18.77 -38.06 -14.29
C THR A 310 18.25 -39.49 -14.10
N GLU A 311 19.01 -40.48 -14.58
CA GLU A 311 18.80 -41.92 -14.43
C GLU A 311 20.09 -42.53 -13.85
N PRO A 312 20.34 -42.36 -12.55
CA PRO A 312 21.57 -42.86 -11.92
C PRO A 312 21.55 -44.37 -11.76
N LEU A 313 22.71 -44.99 -11.96
CA LEU A 313 22.97 -46.36 -11.52
C LEU A 313 23.48 -46.35 -10.07
N ASP A 314 23.22 -47.40 -9.30
CA ASP A 314 23.62 -47.54 -7.89
C ASP A 314 25.14 -47.49 -7.66
N ILE A 315 25.96 -47.86 -8.64
CA ILE A 315 27.42 -47.70 -8.60
C ILE A 315 27.91 -46.27 -8.87
N GLN A 316 27.04 -45.35 -9.29
CA GLN A 316 27.43 -44.01 -9.73
C GLN A 316 27.39 -42.98 -8.61
N GLU A 317 28.35 -42.04 -8.63
CA GLU A 317 28.22 -40.79 -7.87
C GLU A 317 27.18 -39.88 -8.54
N VAL A 318 26.14 -39.50 -7.80
CA VAL A 318 25.12 -38.54 -8.22
C VAL A 318 25.48 -37.15 -7.69
N ASP A 319 25.64 -36.19 -8.58
CA ASP A 319 25.85 -34.78 -8.24
C ASP A 319 24.51 -34.14 -7.88
N ILE A 320 24.36 -33.69 -6.64
CA ILE A 320 23.15 -33.03 -6.12
C ILE A 320 23.49 -31.57 -5.84
N ARG A 321 22.68 -30.65 -6.38
CA ARG A 321 22.92 -29.21 -6.32
C ARG A 321 21.70 -28.45 -5.85
N ASP A 322 21.90 -27.63 -4.84
CA ASP A 322 20.97 -26.61 -4.39
C ASP A 322 20.84 -25.51 -5.44
N ASN A 323 19.60 -25.27 -5.86
CA ASN A 323 19.18 -24.23 -6.79
C ASN A 323 18.09 -23.34 -6.16
N SER A 324 18.00 -23.34 -4.82
CA SER A 324 17.03 -22.56 -4.07
C SER A 324 17.29 -21.06 -4.23
N THR A 325 16.23 -20.28 -4.14
CA THR A 325 16.28 -18.82 -4.31
C THR A 325 15.55 -18.13 -3.18
N ASP A 326 16.00 -16.92 -2.89
CA ASP A 326 15.35 -16.01 -1.96
C ASP A 326 15.33 -14.64 -2.64
N VAL A 327 14.17 -13.98 -2.64
CA VAL A 327 13.91 -12.83 -3.52
C VAL A 327 14.21 -11.50 -2.83
N ASP A 328 14.11 -11.48 -1.51
CA ASP A 328 14.29 -10.34 -0.61
C ASP A 328 15.37 -10.59 0.45
N GLY A 329 15.77 -11.84 0.67
CA GLY A 329 16.81 -12.21 1.61
C GLY A 329 17.94 -13.07 1.04
N LYS A 330 18.56 -13.86 1.92
CA LYS A 330 19.60 -14.85 1.64
C LYS A 330 19.34 -16.15 2.40
N ILE A 331 19.54 -17.25 1.70
CA ILE A 331 19.54 -18.59 2.32
C ILE A 331 20.77 -18.80 3.22
N VAL A 332 20.55 -18.81 4.53
CA VAL A 332 21.59 -19.00 5.57
C VAL A 332 21.76 -20.45 6.01
N ASN A 333 20.73 -21.30 5.90
CA ASN A 333 20.81 -22.70 6.30
C ASN A 333 20.23 -23.65 5.24
N ARG A 334 20.82 -24.85 5.15
CA ARG A 334 20.44 -25.94 4.24
C ARG A 334 20.51 -27.26 4.98
N THR A 335 19.46 -28.06 4.87
CA THR A 335 19.36 -29.37 5.49
C THR A 335 18.87 -30.38 4.47
N TRP A 336 19.64 -31.44 4.26
CA TRP A 336 19.30 -32.50 3.32
C TRP A 336 18.79 -33.72 4.09
N ILE A 337 17.71 -34.34 3.61
CA ILE A 337 17.17 -35.57 4.16
C ILE A 337 17.05 -36.58 3.02
N ILE A 338 17.79 -37.69 3.12
CA ILE A 338 17.77 -38.77 2.13
C ILE A 338 17.24 -40.03 2.83
N ASN A 339 16.10 -40.55 2.39
CA ASN A 339 15.40 -41.69 3.02
C ASN A 339 15.31 -41.56 4.55
N ASN A 340 14.80 -40.42 5.03
CA ASN A 340 14.64 -40.09 6.45
C ASN A 340 15.95 -39.97 7.25
N THR A 341 17.11 -40.01 6.60
CA THR A 341 18.40 -39.78 7.23
C THR A 341 18.84 -38.34 6.99
N LEU A 342 19.24 -37.66 8.06
CA LEU A 342 19.73 -36.29 8.01
C LEU A 342 21.17 -36.27 7.46
N HIS A 343 21.42 -35.36 6.53
CA HIS A 343 22.72 -35.11 5.95
C HIS A 343 23.04 -33.61 6.00
N GLU A 344 24.20 -33.27 6.56
CA GLU A 344 24.73 -31.91 6.50
C GLU A 344 25.69 -31.79 5.33
N HIS A 345 25.24 -31.08 4.30
CA HIS A 345 26.01 -30.84 3.08
C HIS A 345 25.99 -29.35 2.72
N SER A 346 26.97 -28.96 1.91
CA SER A 346 27.02 -27.61 1.33
C SER A 346 25.95 -27.43 0.24
N SER A 347 25.99 -26.33 -0.51
CA SER A 347 25.09 -26.09 -1.65
C SER A 347 25.27 -27.10 -2.80
N MET A 348 26.34 -27.88 -2.80
CA MET A 348 26.51 -29.01 -3.71
C MET A 348 27.28 -30.14 -3.05
N PHE A 349 26.96 -31.37 -3.42
CA PHE A 349 27.67 -32.57 -2.97
C PHE A 349 27.44 -33.72 -3.93
N ARG A 350 28.25 -34.76 -3.80
CA ARG A 350 28.04 -36.03 -4.50
C ARG A 350 27.55 -37.09 -3.54
N TYR A 351 26.65 -37.93 -4.00
CA TYR A 351 26.05 -39.01 -3.22
C TYR A 351 26.00 -40.29 -4.04
N THR A 352 26.46 -41.40 -3.47
CA THR A 352 26.30 -42.73 -4.06
C THR A 352 25.22 -43.45 -3.28
N PHE A 353 24.19 -43.90 -3.98
CA PHE A 353 23.09 -44.62 -3.36
C PHE A 353 23.54 -46.04 -3.00
N PRO A 354 23.15 -46.58 -1.84
CA PRO A 354 23.68 -47.88 -1.39
C PRO A 354 23.27 -49.08 -2.24
N ASP A 355 22.15 -48.96 -2.95
CA ASP A 355 21.46 -50.03 -3.67
C ASP A 355 20.54 -49.42 -4.73
N ASP A 356 20.01 -50.21 -5.66
CA ASP A 356 18.98 -49.75 -6.58
C ASP A 356 17.63 -49.49 -5.86
N GLY A 357 16.70 -48.84 -6.55
CA GLY A 357 15.37 -48.54 -6.04
C GLY A 357 15.06 -47.06 -5.90
N ILE A 358 14.05 -46.73 -5.08
CA ILE A 358 13.49 -45.37 -5.01
C ILE A 358 13.93 -44.68 -3.72
N TYR A 359 14.61 -43.56 -3.87
CA TYR A 359 15.11 -42.74 -2.78
C TYR A 359 14.36 -41.41 -2.71
N THR A 360 13.85 -41.09 -1.54
CA THR A 360 13.25 -39.79 -1.23
C THR A 360 14.34 -38.81 -0.81
N VAL A 361 14.51 -37.73 -1.56
CA VAL A 361 15.47 -36.66 -1.26
C VAL A 361 14.71 -35.37 -0.98
N THR A 362 14.91 -34.80 0.20
CA THR A 362 14.29 -33.55 0.64
C THR A 362 15.37 -32.53 0.95
N LEU A 363 15.26 -31.34 0.36
CA LEU A 363 16.01 -30.16 0.73
C LEU A 363 15.12 -29.24 1.56
N MET A 364 15.57 -28.86 2.75
CA MET A 364 14.99 -27.79 3.55
C MET A 364 15.97 -26.61 3.57
N VAL A 365 15.48 -25.40 3.32
CA VAL A 365 16.27 -24.16 3.37
C VAL A 365 15.66 -23.17 4.33
N THR A 366 16.50 -22.35 4.94
CA THR A 366 16.13 -21.26 5.85
C THR A 366 16.81 -19.97 5.39
N ASP A 367 16.06 -18.87 5.35
CA ASP A 367 16.57 -17.53 5.04
C ASP A 367 17.15 -16.80 6.28
N ASP A 368 17.63 -15.58 6.10
CA ASP A 368 18.19 -14.73 7.16
C ASP A 368 17.15 -14.22 8.18
N ASP A 369 15.86 -14.41 7.91
CA ASP A 369 14.74 -14.06 8.79
C ASP A 369 14.10 -15.27 9.48
N ASN A 370 14.74 -16.44 9.34
CA ASN A 370 14.34 -17.74 9.88
C ASN A 370 13.06 -18.34 9.30
N GLU A 371 12.59 -17.85 8.16
CA GLU A 371 11.52 -18.50 7.41
C GLU A 371 12.07 -19.69 6.61
N THR A 372 11.24 -20.70 6.41
CA THR A 372 11.68 -21.98 5.87
C THR A 372 10.87 -22.45 4.69
N SER A 373 11.54 -23.20 3.81
CA SER A 373 10.93 -23.82 2.64
C SER A 373 11.50 -25.20 2.41
N SER A 374 10.75 -26.07 1.75
CA SER A 374 11.19 -27.44 1.49
C SER A 374 10.79 -27.93 0.10
N TYR A 375 11.65 -28.76 -0.48
CA TYR A 375 11.41 -29.40 -1.76
C TYR A 375 11.81 -30.87 -1.68
N THR A 376 10.87 -31.75 -2.00
CA THR A 376 11.05 -33.21 -1.98
C THR A 376 10.93 -33.79 -3.39
N LYS A 377 11.84 -34.70 -3.72
CA LYS A 377 11.86 -35.42 -4.99
C LYS A 377 12.23 -36.88 -4.78
N GLU A 378 11.53 -37.77 -5.46
CA GLU A 378 11.92 -39.18 -5.58
C GLU A 378 12.94 -39.34 -6.72
N ILE A 379 14.05 -40.00 -6.42
CA ILE A 379 15.10 -40.39 -7.36
C ILE A 379 15.05 -41.91 -7.48
N THR A 380 14.81 -42.40 -8.70
CA THR A 380 14.92 -43.83 -9.01
C THR A 380 16.34 -44.14 -9.43
N VAL A 381 17.00 -45.00 -8.66
CA VAL A 381 18.33 -45.53 -8.92
C VAL A 381 18.15 -46.90 -9.56
N LEU A 382 18.88 -47.15 -10.63
CA LEU A 382 18.76 -48.34 -11.45
C LEU A 382 19.90 -49.33 -11.13
N ASN A 383 19.59 -50.62 -11.16
CA ASN A 383 20.56 -51.72 -11.05
C ASN A 383 21.52 -51.76 -12.26
N VAL A 384 22.75 -52.21 -12.07
CA VAL A 384 23.72 -52.57 -13.12
C VAL A 384 23.71 -54.07 -13.36
N GLY A 385 22.88 -54.51 -14.31
CA GLY A 385 22.74 -55.92 -14.63
C GLY A 385 24.06 -56.69 -14.88
N PRO A 386 24.05 -58.02 -14.68
CA PRO A 386 25.24 -58.84 -14.66
C PRO A 386 25.81 -59.00 -16.07
N SER A 387 27.11 -59.32 -16.17
CA SER A 387 27.78 -59.67 -17.40
C SER A 387 28.12 -61.16 -17.45
N ALA A 388 27.51 -61.88 -18.39
CA ALA A 388 27.70 -63.30 -18.59
C ALA A 388 29.04 -63.61 -19.26
N GLY A 389 29.72 -64.64 -18.77
CA GLY A 389 30.98 -65.08 -19.38
C GLY A 389 31.37 -66.48 -18.94
N PHE A 390 32.05 -67.20 -19.83
CA PHE A 390 32.70 -68.45 -19.45
C PHE A 390 33.96 -68.76 -20.24
N THR A 391 34.75 -69.63 -19.64
CA THR A 391 35.88 -70.32 -20.26
C THR A 391 35.66 -71.83 -20.20
N TYR A 392 36.41 -72.58 -20.99
CA TYR A 392 36.39 -74.04 -20.94
C TYR A 392 37.82 -74.57 -21.08
N SER A 393 38.08 -75.72 -20.45
CA SER A 393 39.34 -76.43 -20.54
C SER A 393 39.13 -77.91 -20.88
N THR A 394 40.14 -78.51 -21.50
CA THR A 394 40.19 -79.93 -21.83
C THR A 394 41.39 -80.58 -21.16
N GLN A 395 41.33 -81.90 -20.96
CA GLN A 395 42.38 -82.64 -20.25
C GLN A 395 43.70 -82.76 -21.05
N ASP A 396 43.69 -82.52 -22.38
CA ASP A 396 44.86 -82.67 -23.26
C ASP A 396 44.96 -81.62 -24.39
N GLY A 397 44.28 -80.47 -24.26
CA GLY A 397 44.31 -79.38 -25.25
C GLY A 397 43.49 -79.61 -26.53
N THR A 398 43.01 -80.84 -26.76
CA THR A 398 42.06 -81.18 -27.85
C THR A 398 40.64 -81.34 -27.33
N LEU A 399 39.66 -80.80 -28.07
CA LEU A 399 38.24 -81.02 -27.85
C LEU A 399 37.80 -82.26 -28.65
N SER A 400 37.58 -83.37 -27.96
CA SER A 400 37.22 -84.66 -28.58
C SER A 400 35.91 -85.16 -28.02
N LYS A 401 35.12 -85.88 -28.83
CA LYS A 401 33.93 -86.58 -28.32
C LYS A 401 34.31 -87.59 -27.24
N GLU A 402 33.35 -87.89 -26.36
CA GLU A 402 33.49 -88.79 -25.22
C GLU A 402 34.56 -88.36 -24.18
N SER A 403 35.13 -87.15 -24.32
CA SER A 403 36.07 -86.57 -23.36
C SER A 403 35.38 -85.49 -22.53
N PRO A 404 35.57 -85.46 -21.19
CA PRO A 404 34.97 -84.45 -20.34
C PRO A 404 35.60 -83.07 -20.59
N ILE A 405 34.75 -82.05 -20.74
CA ILE A 405 35.13 -80.64 -20.88
C ILE A 405 34.66 -79.92 -19.63
N ASN A 406 35.58 -79.23 -18.95
CA ASN A 406 35.26 -78.45 -17.77
C ASN A 406 34.96 -77.02 -18.18
N PHE A 407 33.72 -76.59 -17.95
CA PHE A 407 33.30 -75.21 -18.15
C PHE A 407 33.46 -74.44 -16.83
N LYS A 408 34.04 -73.26 -16.93
CA LYS A 408 34.24 -72.36 -15.81
C LYS A 408 33.56 -71.03 -16.11
N ASP A 409 32.46 -70.80 -15.41
CA ASP A 409 31.86 -69.48 -15.26
C ASP A 409 32.90 -68.42 -14.88
N THR A 410 32.84 -67.30 -15.61
CA THR A 410 33.61 -66.08 -15.39
C THR A 410 32.70 -64.86 -15.39
N SER A 411 31.39 -65.07 -15.20
CA SER A 411 30.42 -63.99 -15.15
C SER A 411 30.70 -63.06 -13.98
N GLN A 412 30.34 -61.79 -14.15
CA GLN A 412 30.56 -60.74 -13.17
C GLN A 412 29.28 -59.99 -12.94
N ASP A 413 29.15 -59.47 -11.74
CA ASP A 413 28.05 -58.64 -11.28
C ASP A 413 28.72 -57.66 -10.31
N VAL A 414 28.61 -56.36 -10.61
CA VAL A 414 29.54 -55.35 -10.05
C VAL A 414 28.99 -54.68 -8.79
N ASP A 415 27.69 -54.68 -8.67
CA ASP A 415 26.83 -54.20 -7.57
C ASP A 415 26.11 -55.37 -6.88
N GLY A 416 25.79 -56.44 -7.62
CA GLY A 416 25.03 -57.56 -7.11
C GLY A 416 25.79 -58.89 -6.96
N THR A 417 24.99 -59.96 -6.97
CA THR A 417 25.38 -61.35 -6.93
C THR A 417 24.56 -62.18 -7.91
N ILE A 418 25.25 -63.00 -8.71
CA ILE A 418 24.60 -63.96 -9.62
C ILE A 418 23.99 -65.13 -8.84
N ILE A 419 22.65 -65.25 -8.86
CA ILE A 419 21.87 -66.26 -8.13
C ILE A 419 21.48 -67.47 -8.99
N SER A 420 21.45 -67.32 -10.32
CA SER A 420 21.01 -68.38 -11.25
C SER A 420 22.02 -68.63 -12.36
N TYR A 421 22.18 -69.90 -12.74
CA TYR A 421 23.01 -70.34 -13.86
C TYR A 421 22.24 -71.38 -14.66
N GLN A 422 22.15 -71.21 -15.98
CA GLN A 422 21.53 -72.16 -16.89
C GLN A 422 22.41 -72.32 -18.14
N TRP A 423 22.97 -73.51 -18.29
CA TRP A 423 23.80 -73.88 -19.43
C TRP A 423 22.99 -74.64 -20.46
N GLU A 424 23.19 -74.31 -21.72
CA GLU A 424 22.75 -75.08 -22.88
C GLU A 424 23.98 -75.47 -23.70
N PHE A 425 24.27 -76.76 -23.82
CA PHE A 425 25.49 -77.20 -24.52
C PHE A 425 25.34 -77.28 -26.03
N GLY A 426 24.13 -77.10 -26.57
CA GLY A 426 23.85 -77.13 -28.01
C GLY A 426 23.66 -78.54 -28.59
N ASP A 427 23.75 -79.58 -27.77
CA ASP A 427 23.44 -80.99 -28.11
C ASP A 427 22.09 -81.48 -27.53
N GLY A 428 21.30 -80.56 -26.97
CA GLY A 428 20.03 -80.84 -26.31
C GLY A 428 20.16 -81.09 -24.80
N THR A 429 21.37 -81.10 -24.23
CA THR A 429 21.59 -81.24 -22.79
C THR A 429 21.83 -79.89 -22.10
N THR A 430 21.59 -79.83 -20.79
CA THR A 430 21.67 -78.61 -19.98
C THR A 430 22.34 -78.84 -18.62
N SER A 431 22.71 -77.76 -17.94
CA SER A 431 23.18 -77.80 -16.54
C SER A 431 22.82 -76.54 -15.77
N THR A 432 22.64 -76.65 -14.45
CA THR A 432 22.44 -75.51 -13.55
C THR A 432 23.60 -75.26 -12.59
N LYS A 433 24.70 -76.02 -12.74
CA LYS A 433 25.88 -75.84 -11.91
C LYS A 433 26.64 -74.60 -12.35
N LYS A 434 27.19 -73.83 -11.40
CA LYS A 434 28.11 -72.71 -11.69
C LYS A 434 29.32 -73.12 -12.52
N HIS A 435 29.89 -74.29 -12.26
CA HIS A 435 31.02 -74.85 -13.03
C HIS A 435 30.69 -76.29 -13.44
N PRO A 436 30.03 -76.51 -14.59
CA PRO A 436 29.67 -77.85 -15.02
C PRO A 436 30.81 -78.53 -15.78
N THR A 437 30.81 -79.86 -15.74
CA THR A 437 31.58 -80.71 -16.65
C THR A 437 30.60 -81.36 -17.61
N HIS A 438 30.90 -81.32 -18.92
CA HIS A 438 30.05 -81.92 -19.96
C HIS A 438 30.85 -82.75 -20.95
N THR A 439 30.23 -83.77 -21.53
CA THR A 439 30.83 -84.69 -22.51
C THR A 439 29.93 -84.78 -23.74
N PHE A 440 30.47 -84.45 -24.92
CA PHE A 440 29.75 -84.56 -26.19
C PHE A 440 29.90 -85.95 -26.80
N SER A 441 28.81 -86.57 -27.24
CA SER A 441 28.81 -87.93 -27.81
C SER A 441 29.15 -88.00 -29.30
N THR A 442 29.06 -86.87 -30.01
CA THR A 442 29.29 -86.78 -31.46
C THR A 442 30.28 -85.67 -31.80
N ASP A 443 30.95 -85.82 -32.94
CA ASP A 443 31.79 -84.76 -33.50
C ASP A 443 30.86 -83.71 -34.14
N GLY A 444 31.17 -82.43 -33.97
CA GLY A 444 30.27 -81.38 -34.44
C GLY A 444 30.61 -79.98 -33.91
N ARG A 445 29.86 -79.00 -34.41
CA ARG A 445 29.88 -77.63 -33.90
C ARG A 445 28.71 -77.46 -32.94
N TYR A 446 29.03 -77.11 -31.70
CA TYR A 446 28.05 -76.88 -30.66
C TYR A 446 28.09 -75.43 -30.23
N LYS A 447 26.92 -74.80 -30.16
CA LYS A 447 26.77 -73.46 -29.57
C LYS A 447 26.49 -73.66 -28.08
N VAL A 448 27.49 -73.43 -27.25
CA VAL A 448 27.32 -73.46 -25.80
C VAL A 448 26.88 -72.08 -25.35
N THR A 449 25.76 -72.00 -24.65
CA THR A 449 25.19 -70.76 -24.10
C THR A 449 25.11 -70.88 -22.58
N LEU A 450 25.56 -69.85 -21.87
CA LEU A 450 25.32 -69.66 -20.45
C LEU A 450 24.34 -68.51 -20.30
N HIS A 451 23.23 -68.75 -19.61
CA HIS A 451 22.30 -67.74 -19.12
C HIS A 451 22.50 -67.57 -17.61
N ILE A 452 22.51 -66.33 -17.14
CA ILE A 452 22.62 -65.98 -15.72
C ILE A 452 21.51 -65.00 -15.33
N GLU A 453 21.22 -64.95 -14.03
CA GLU A 453 20.31 -63.98 -13.40
C GLU A 453 20.96 -63.50 -12.10
N ASP A 454 20.95 -62.19 -11.87
CA ASP A 454 21.39 -61.56 -10.61
C ASP A 454 20.32 -61.60 -9.51
N ASN A 455 20.64 -61.09 -8.32
CA ASN A 455 19.70 -61.02 -7.20
C ASN A 455 18.53 -60.04 -7.41
N ASP A 456 18.58 -59.20 -8.44
CA ASP A 456 17.60 -58.17 -8.74
C ASP A 456 16.73 -58.56 -9.97
N GLY A 457 16.96 -59.76 -10.51
CA GLY A 457 16.18 -60.39 -11.57
C GLY A 457 16.64 -60.04 -12.98
N GLU A 458 17.72 -59.28 -13.14
CA GLU A 458 18.28 -58.92 -14.44
C GLU A 458 19.09 -60.10 -15.00
N GLN A 459 18.97 -60.32 -16.30
CA GLN A 459 19.53 -61.50 -16.97
C GLN A 459 20.52 -61.09 -18.05
N ASP A 460 21.59 -61.87 -18.16
CA ASP A 460 22.49 -61.81 -19.32
C ASP A 460 22.79 -63.22 -19.84
N SER A 461 23.24 -63.30 -21.09
CA SER A 461 23.66 -64.55 -21.68
C SER A 461 24.87 -64.41 -22.57
N TYR A 462 25.76 -65.40 -22.48
CA TYR A 462 26.96 -65.47 -23.30
C TYR A 462 27.00 -66.80 -24.05
N ALA A 463 27.18 -66.72 -25.38
CA ALA A 463 27.25 -67.89 -26.24
C ALA A 463 28.59 -67.99 -26.96
N LYS A 464 29.15 -69.20 -27.00
CA LYS A 464 30.40 -69.50 -27.72
C LYS A 464 30.27 -70.79 -28.52
N GLN A 465 30.65 -70.73 -29.80
CA GLN A 465 30.77 -71.92 -30.62
C GLN A 465 32.06 -72.69 -30.27
N ILE A 466 31.93 -73.97 -30.02
CA ILE A 466 33.04 -74.90 -29.83
C ILE A 466 32.95 -76.02 -30.87
N GLN A 467 34.12 -76.45 -31.37
CA GLN A 467 34.24 -77.56 -32.31
C GLN A 467 34.75 -78.79 -31.55
N ILE A 468 33.96 -79.86 -31.58
CA ILE A 468 34.33 -81.18 -31.05
C ILE A 468 34.77 -82.05 -32.23
N GLY A 469 35.96 -82.65 -32.13
CA GLY A 469 36.58 -83.41 -33.21
C GLY A 469 37.14 -82.53 -34.34
N SER A 470 37.74 -83.16 -35.35
CA SER A 470 38.26 -82.45 -36.54
C SER A 470 37.13 -81.98 -37.45
N SER A 471 37.27 -80.79 -38.07
CA SER A 471 36.41 -80.42 -39.19
C SER A 471 36.70 -81.35 -40.37
N ASP A 472 35.87 -82.37 -40.56
CA ASP A 472 35.98 -83.22 -41.74
C ASP A 472 35.61 -82.37 -42.97
N ASN A 473 36.63 -82.03 -43.76
CA ASN A 473 36.51 -81.30 -45.01
C ASN A 473 36.28 -82.25 -46.20
N SER A 474 35.78 -83.47 -45.98
CA SER A 474 35.33 -84.35 -47.05
C SER A 474 33.87 -84.04 -47.44
N LYS A 475 33.72 -83.06 -48.34
CA LYS A 475 32.49 -82.82 -49.09
C LYS A 475 32.04 -84.09 -49.85
N PRO A 476 30.74 -84.41 -49.83
CA PRO A 476 30.03 -84.66 -51.09
C PRO A 476 28.88 -83.65 -51.30
N ALA A 477 28.35 -83.67 -52.52
CA ALA A 477 27.58 -82.62 -53.17
C ALA A 477 26.16 -82.33 -52.62
N ILE A 478 25.68 -81.17 -53.07
CA ILE A 478 24.52 -80.37 -52.69
C ILE A 478 23.17 -80.99 -53.13
N THR A 479 22.11 -80.73 -52.37
CA THR A 479 20.81 -80.25 -52.93
C THR A 479 20.20 -79.18 -51.99
N PRO A 480 19.74 -78.03 -52.50
CA PRO A 480 19.31 -76.90 -51.68
C PRO A 480 17.85 -77.01 -51.28
N PHE A 481 17.53 -76.64 -50.03
CA PHE A 481 16.18 -76.21 -49.64
C PHE A 481 16.22 -74.72 -49.32
N SER A 482 15.25 -73.99 -49.89
CA SER A 482 15.17 -72.54 -49.81
C SER A 482 14.57 -72.09 -48.49
N PHE A 483 15.15 -71.06 -47.87
CA PHE A 483 14.41 -70.15 -47.00
C PHE A 483 14.76 -68.72 -47.38
N PHE A 484 13.73 -67.88 -47.47
CA PHE A 484 13.84 -66.45 -47.69
C PHE A 484 14.38 -65.78 -46.43
N ASP A 485 15.39 -64.92 -46.57
CA ASP A 485 15.69 -63.93 -45.53
C ASP A 485 14.70 -62.78 -45.67
N ILE A 486 13.78 -62.63 -44.71
CA ILE A 486 12.96 -61.44 -44.53
C ILE A 486 13.63 -60.62 -43.43
N ILE A 487 14.12 -59.43 -43.78
CA ILE A 487 14.53 -58.43 -42.78
C ILE A 487 13.34 -57.50 -42.55
N ILE A 488 12.78 -57.52 -41.35
CA ILE A 488 11.77 -56.57 -40.88
C ILE A 488 12.51 -55.46 -40.14
N ILE A 489 12.47 -54.24 -40.66
CA ILE A 489 12.96 -53.05 -39.95
C ILE A 489 11.75 -52.30 -39.41
N ILE A 490 11.65 -52.22 -38.08
CA ILE A 490 10.66 -51.40 -37.39
C ILE A 490 11.35 -50.09 -37.01
N ILE A 491 10.87 -48.97 -37.56
CA ILE A 491 11.33 -47.63 -37.17
C ILE A 491 10.19 -46.95 -36.43
N ILE A 492 10.45 -46.57 -35.18
CA ILE A 492 9.49 -45.86 -34.33
C ILE A 492 9.89 -44.38 -34.31
N PHE A 493 9.05 -43.54 -34.90
CA PHE A 493 9.04 -42.10 -34.62
C PHE A 493 7.65 -41.75 -34.12
N SER A 494 7.59 -41.10 -32.96
CA SER A 494 6.41 -40.50 -32.31
C SER A 494 5.05 -41.03 -32.82
N SER A 495 4.52 -42.00 -32.07
CA SER A 495 3.13 -42.49 -32.10
C SER A 495 2.54 -43.07 -33.41
N VAL A 496 3.33 -43.34 -34.47
CA VAL A 496 2.86 -44.18 -35.61
C VAL A 496 3.95 -45.17 -36.08
N ILE A 497 3.58 -46.46 -36.22
CA ILE A 497 4.47 -47.53 -36.70
C ILE A 497 4.30 -47.70 -38.22
N THR A 498 5.39 -47.62 -38.99
CA THR A 498 5.42 -47.95 -40.42
C THR A 498 6.37 -49.13 -40.66
N VAL A 499 5.91 -50.16 -41.38
CA VAL A 499 6.69 -51.38 -41.69
C VAL A 499 7.12 -51.37 -43.16
N ILE A 500 8.42 -51.49 -43.43
CA ILE A 500 8.99 -51.59 -44.78
C ILE A 500 9.65 -52.96 -44.95
N ILE A 501 9.26 -53.70 -46.00
CA ILE A 501 9.80 -55.03 -46.34
C ILE A 501 10.72 -54.88 -47.56
N ILE A 502 11.98 -55.30 -47.45
CA ILE A 502 12.94 -55.32 -48.56
C ILE A 502 13.42 -56.76 -48.77
N ALA A 503 13.17 -57.32 -49.96
CA ALA A 503 13.66 -58.64 -50.36
C ALA A 503 14.73 -58.51 -51.45
N LYS A 504 15.90 -59.14 -51.25
CA LYS A 504 17.02 -59.11 -52.21
C LYS A 504 17.03 -60.39 -53.05
N LYS A 505 16.83 -60.27 -54.37
CA LYS A 505 16.85 -61.38 -55.32
C LYS A 505 18.25 -61.53 -55.92
N TYR A 506 18.92 -62.64 -55.67
CA TYR A 506 20.16 -63.00 -56.38
C TYR A 506 19.84 -64.00 -57.49
N SER A 507 20.25 -63.71 -58.73
CA SER A 507 20.26 -64.66 -59.85
C SER A 507 21.70 -65.05 -60.14
N PHE A 508 21.99 -66.34 -60.29
CA PHE A 508 23.26 -66.79 -60.86
C PHE A 508 23.04 -67.95 -61.83
N SER A 509 23.81 -67.89 -62.94
CA SER A 509 24.02 -68.93 -63.95
C SER A 509 25.05 -69.96 -63.50
#